data_AF-A0A1W1HXE5-F1
#
_entry.id   AF-A0A1W1HXE5-F1
#
_cell.length_a   1.000
_cell.length_b   1.000
_cell.length_c   1.000
_cell.angle_alpha   90.00
_cell.angle_beta   90.00
_cell.angle_gamma   90.00
#
_symmetry.space_group_name_H-M   'P 1'
#
loop_
_entity.id
_entity.type
_entity.pdbx_description
1 polymer ?
#
loop_
_entity_poly.entity_id
_entity_poly.type
_entity_poly.pdbx_seq_one_letter_code
_entity_poly.pdbx_strand_id
1 'polypeptide(L)'
;MALTLYHVQWCPDCAVVRDRLDELKLSYEDVVVPDFRPMRTQVFEVSGQYYVPVLKDGDTVLTETHDILAHLHTQYDKARP
;
A
#
# COMPACT_ATOMS: atom_id res chain seq x y z
N MET A 1 9.19 9.44 7.48
CA MET A 1 8.60 8.78 6.30
C MET A 1 8.30 7.36 6.73
N ALA A 2 7.04 7.06 6.98
CA ALA A 2 6.59 5.73 7.38
C ALA A 2 5.60 5.27 6.32
N LEU A 3 6.06 4.38 5.46
CA LEU A 3 5.24 3.70 4.46
C LEU A 3 4.71 2.42 5.08
N THR A 4 3.42 2.18 5.00
CA THR A 4 2.77 0.97 5.49
C THR A 4 1.85 0.44 4.40
N LEU A 5 2.08 -0.79 3.96
CA LEU A 5 1.27 -1.46 2.95
C LEU A 5 0.39 -2.51 3.62
N TYR A 6 -0.92 -2.31 3.56
CA TYR A 6 -1.92 -3.28 3.97
C TYR A 6 -2.34 -4.12 2.76
N HIS A 7 -2.10 -5.43 2.85
CA HIS A 7 -2.35 -6.34 1.74
C HIS A 7 -2.63 -7.76 2.21
N VAL A 8 -2.99 -8.64 1.28
CA VAL A 8 -3.11 -10.08 1.54
C VAL A 8 -2.08 -10.86 0.73
N GLN A 9 -1.67 -12.03 1.23
CA GLN A 9 -0.56 -12.78 0.61
C GLN A 9 -0.84 -13.25 -0.81
N TRP A 10 -2.09 -13.62 -1.14
CA TRP A 10 -2.45 -14.23 -2.43
C TRP A 10 -2.95 -13.23 -3.48
N CYS A 11 -3.05 -11.92 -3.16
CA CYS A 11 -3.67 -10.97 -4.07
C CYS A 11 -2.71 -10.50 -5.18
N PRO A 12 -3.08 -10.66 -6.47
CA PRO A 12 -2.23 -10.25 -7.59
C PRO A 12 -2.04 -8.72 -7.66
N ASP A 13 -3.09 -7.93 -7.40
CA ASP A 13 -2.98 -6.46 -7.41
C ASP A 13 -2.04 -5.95 -6.31
N CYS A 14 -2.03 -6.63 -5.17
CA CYS A 14 -1.10 -6.32 -4.09
C CYS A 14 0.35 -6.63 -4.47
N ALA A 15 0.58 -7.69 -5.26
CA ALA A 15 1.92 -8.03 -5.73
C ALA A 15 2.50 -6.92 -6.61
N VAL A 16 1.70 -6.32 -7.49
CA VAL A 16 2.13 -5.18 -8.34
C VAL A 16 2.63 -4.01 -7.50
N VAL A 17 1.94 -3.67 -6.40
CA VAL A 17 2.36 -2.60 -5.50
C VAL A 17 3.67 -2.96 -4.78
N ARG A 18 3.80 -4.20 -4.31
CA ARG A 18 5.03 -4.67 -3.64
C ARG A 18 6.22 -4.65 -4.58
N ASP A 19 6.05 -5.15 -5.80
CA ASP A 19 7.10 -5.15 -6.83
C ASP A 19 7.53 -3.71 -7.10
N ARG A 20 6.58 -2.76 -7.21
CA ARG A 20 6.92 -1.35 -7.41
C ARG A 20 7.68 -0.74 -6.23
N LEU A 21 7.31 -1.08 -4.99
CA LEU A 21 8.03 -0.64 -3.80
C LEU A 21 9.45 -1.21 -3.75
N ASP A 22 9.62 -2.47 -4.18
CA ASP A 22 10.92 -3.15 -4.27
C ASP A 22 11.81 -2.56 -5.38
N GLU A 23 11.24 -2.27 -6.55
CA GLU A 23 11.92 -1.57 -7.65
C GLU A 23 12.48 -0.22 -7.18
N LEU A 24 11.69 0.51 -6.39
CA LEU A 24 12.08 1.80 -5.80
C LEU A 24 12.97 1.65 -4.56
N LYS A 25 13.22 0.42 -4.10
CA LYS A 25 13.98 0.08 -2.88
C LYS A 25 13.54 0.86 -1.65
N LEU A 26 12.23 1.07 -1.52
CA LEU A 26 11.66 1.82 -0.41
C LEU A 26 11.53 0.92 0.82
N SER A 27 11.85 1.48 1.97
CA SER A 27 11.54 0.82 3.24
C SER A 27 10.07 1.05 3.57
N TYR A 28 9.29 -0.02 3.62
CA TYR A 28 7.88 0.01 4.00
C TYR A 28 7.58 -1.11 5.00
N GLU A 29 6.54 -0.90 5.79
CA GLU A 29 5.99 -1.86 6.73
C GLU A 29 4.95 -2.73 6.01
N ASP A 30 5.18 -4.04 6.05
CA ASP A 30 4.31 -5.07 5.50
C ASP A 30 3.25 -5.46 6.54
N VAL A 31 1.98 -5.13 6.26
CA VAL A 31 0.86 -5.51 7.12
C VAL A 31 -0.05 -6.47 6.36
N VAL A 32 0.16 -7.77 6.63
CA VAL A 32 -0.69 -8.83 6.10
C VAL A 32 -2.01 -8.85 6.86
N VAL A 33 -3.11 -8.57 6.17
CA VAL A 33 -4.45 -8.58 6.77
C VAL A 33 -5.17 -9.90 6.49
N PRO A 34 -6.17 -10.28 7.31
CA PRO A 34 -6.96 -11.48 7.06
C PRO A 34 -7.75 -11.39 5.74
N ASP A 35 -7.97 -12.52 5.09
CA ASP A 35 -8.80 -12.58 3.88
C ASP A 35 -10.27 -12.26 4.12
N PHE A 36 -10.72 -12.52 5.34
CA PHE A 36 -12.05 -12.21 5.76
C PHE A 36 -12.22 -10.69 5.89
N ARG A 37 -12.90 -10.08 4.90
CA ARG A 37 -13.12 -8.63 4.81
C ARG A 37 -13.60 -7.99 6.12
N PRO A 38 -14.58 -8.55 6.86
CA PRO A 38 -15.04 -7.96 8.13
C PRO A 38 -13.98 -7.94 9.23
N MET A 39 -12.98 -8.83 9.17
CA MET A 39 -11.86 -8.86 10.12
C MET A 39 -10.75 -7.86 9.78
N ARG A 40 -10.83 -7.17 8.63
CA ARG A 40 -9.85 -6.14 8.23
C ARG A 40 -10.13 -4.79 8.90
N THR A 41 -10.34 -4.80 10.22
CA THR A 41 -10.66 -3.59 10.99
C THR A 41 -9.56 -2.54 10.89
N GLN A 42 -8.29 -2.94 10.87
CA GLN A 42 -7.16 -2.03 10.71
C GLN A 42 -7.19 -1.27 9.37
N VAL A 43 -7.55 -1.95 8.27
CA VAL A 43 -7.69 -1.32 6.96
C VAL A 43 -8.81 -0.28 7.00
N PHE A 44 -9.92 -0.61 7.66
CA PHE A 44 -11.04 0.29 7.82
C PHE A 44 -10.72 1.50 8.70
N GLU A 45 -9.97 1.31 9.79
CA GLU A 45 -9.53 2.40 10.66
C GLU A 45 -8.61 3.39 9.92
N VAL A 46 -7.76 2.88 9.02
CA VAL A 46 -6.82 3.71 8.26
C VAL A 46 -7.48 4.36 7.04
N SER A 47 -8.28 3.61 6.29
CA SER A 47 -8.78 4.02 4.97
C SER A 47 -10.28 4.28 4.89
N GLY A 48 -11.04 3.93 5.93
CA GLY A 48 -12.51 3.96 5.90
C GLY A 48 -13.15 2.83 5.08
N GLN A 49 -12.36 1.85 4.60
CA GLN A 49 -12.84 0.74 3.78
C GLN A 49 -12.15 -0.59 4.11
N TYR A 50 -12.72 -1.69 3.61
CA TYR A 50 -12.20 -3.06 3.83
C TYR A 50 -11.49 -3.65 2.59
N TYR A 51 -11.29 -2.84 1.56
CA TYR A 51 -10.65 -3.25 0.31
C TYR A 51 -9.13 -3.08 0.42
N VAL A 52 -8.41 -3.94 -0.27
CA VAL A 52 -6.94 -3.94 -0.38
C VAL A 52 -6.61 -3.98 -1.88
N PRO A 53 -5.44 -3.46 -2.31
CA PRO A 53 -4.33 -2.91 -1.51
C PRO A 53 -4.62 -1.53 -0.89
N VAL A 54 -4.06 -1.24 0.29
CA VAL A 54 -4.05 0.12 0.87
C VAL A 54 -2.63 0.48 1.26
N LEU A 55 -2.15 1.63 0.79
CA LEU A 55 -0.86 2.19 1.17
C LEU A 55 -1.07 3.43 2.04
N LYS A 56 -0.42 3.46 3.20
CA LYS A 56 -0.32 4.64 4.05
C LYS A 56 1.09 5.21 3.97
N ASP A 57 1.21 6.46 3.55
CA ASP A 57 2.46 7.21 3.51
C ASP A 57 2.37 8.42 4.45
N GLY A 58 2.82 8.24 5.70
CA GLY A 58 2.67 9.25 6.74
C GLY A 58 1.19 9.54 7.05
N ASP A 59 0.71 10.70 6.62
CA ASP A 59 -0.68 11.16 6.73
C ASP A 59 -1.53 10.88 5.49
N THR A 60 -0.89 10.49 4.37
CA THR A 60 -1.59 10.19 3.12
C THR A 60 -2.02 8.73 3.13
N VAL A 61 -3.29 8.47 2.82
CA VAL A 61 -3.82 7.11 2.67
C VAL A 61 -4.32 6.94 1.25
N LEU A 62 -3.82 5.92 0.58
CA LEU A 62 -4.12 5.58 -0.80
C LEU A 62 -4.76 4.21 -0.84
N THR A 63 -5.95 4.15 -1.40
CA THR A 63 -6.81 2.96 -1.40
C THR A 63 -6.89 2.25 -2.74
N GLU A 64 -6.54 2.96 -3.81
CA GLU A 64 -6.62 2.46 -5.18
C GLU A 64 -5.22 2.13 -5.69
N THR A 65 -5.04 0.95 -6.29
CA THR A 65 -3.74 0.51 -6.84
C THR A 65 -3.15 1.54 -7.80
N HIS A 66 -3.97 2.15 -8.66
CA HIS A 66 -3.51 3.16 -9.61
C HIS A 66 -2.97 4.42 -8.91
N ASP A 67 -3.67 4.90 -7.89
CA ASP A 67 -3.25 6.08 -7.11
C ASP A 67 -1.97 5.79 -6.31
N ILE A 68 -1.86 4.58 -5.75
CA ILE A 68 -0.65 4.11 -5.07
C ILE A 68 0.54 4.17 -6.04
N LEU A 69 0.43 3.54 -7.21
CA LEU A 69 1.51 3.51 -8.19
C LEU A 69 1.87 4.91 -8.69
N ALA A 70 0.87 5.77 -8.95
CA ALA A 70 1.07 7.14 -9.40
C ALA A 70 1.76 8.01 -8.32
N HIS A 71 1.38 7.84 -7.05
CA HIS A 71 2.03 8.51 -5.91
C HIS A 71 3.46 8.03 -5.74
N LEU A 72 3.69 6.72 -5.75
CA LEU A 72 5.03 6.14 -5.65
C LEU A 72 5.93 6.64 -6.78
N HIS A 73 5.42 6.69 -8.00
CA HIS A 73 6.14 7.25 -9.13
C HIS A 73 6.42 8.75 -8.95
N THR A 74 5.41 9.53 -8.56
CA THR A 74 5.58 11.00 -8.45
C THR A 74 6.52 11.40 -7.31
N GLN A 75 6.40 10.76 -6.14
CA GLN A 75 7.16 11.11 -4.93
C GLN A 75 8.57 10.52 -4.94
N TYR A 76 8.72 9.26 -5.36
CA TYR A 76 9.98 8.52 -5.18
C TYR A 76 10.75 8.27 -6.49
N ASP A 77 10.08 8.16 -7.65
CA ASP A 77 10.79 8.00 -8.94
C ASP A 77 11.51 9.30 -9.35
N LYS A 78 10.88 10.46 -9.11
CA LYS A 78 11.49 11.78 -9.36
C LYS A 78 12.60 12.15 -8.37
N ALA A 79 12.69 11.46 -7.23
CA ALA A 79 13.72 11.71 -6.23
C ALA A 79 15.08 11.09 -6.58
N ARG A 80 15.21 10.42 -7.73
CA ARG A 80 16.46 9.84 -8.21
C ARG A 80 17.18 10.85 -9.14
N PRO A 81 18.28 11.50 -8.71
CA PRO A 81 19.16 12.26 -9.60
C PRO A 81 19.90 11.36 -10.59
#